data_AF-A0A9E1RJS1-F1
#
_entry.id   AF-A0A9E1RJS1-F1
#
_cell.length_a   1.000
_cell.length_b   1.000
_cell.length_c   1.000
_cell.angle_alpha   90.00
_cell.angle_beta   90.00
_cell.angle_gamma   90.00
#
_symmetry.space_group_name_H-M   'P 1'
#
loop_
_entity.id
_entity.type
_entity.pdbx_description
1 polymer ?
#
loop_
_entity_poly.entity_id
_entity_poly.type
_entity_poly.pdbx_seq_one_letter_code
_entity_poly.pdbx_strand_id
1 'polypeptide(L)'
;MVEITVPGLLDHTFAGILRSQKADFVATTDGGTFIAQHGAARVETTDWPGWPTGLSADDTIIETFVAGAVDVAATSNNEPFVSAWQPIAEWMNITVRSALADVGVQLRADAYITTSFTPTDVLEGIAHLDDDQFVPAESVSMVAIVGEHAGPRVATTALGHPPLRPMAPIMFEAAQRDGFANNETDHCLCAADELVVFPQFGQLHAGPSSAHVANAGPARQLLVMRAPVLS
;
A
#
# COMPACT_ATOMS: atom_id res chain seq x y z
N MET A 1 -14.42 -17.35 -9.10
CA MET A 1 -13.64 -16.73 -8.00
C MET A 1 -14.64 -16.01 -7.11
N VAL A 2 -14.49 -16.08 -5.78
CA VAL A 2 -15.34 -15.27 -4.87
C VAL A 2 -14.89 -13.82 -5.02
N GLU A 3 -15.83 -12.90 -5.20
CA GLU A 3 -15.54 -11.46 -5.27
C GLU A 3 -15.07 -10.99 -3.89
N ILE A 4 -13.84 -10.46 -3.83
CA ILE A 4 -13.26 -9.93 -2.59
C ILE A 4 -13.54 -8.43 -2.56
N THR A 5 -14.57 -8.04 -1.82
CA THR A 5 -14.98 -6.62 -1.69
C THR A 5 -14.37 -5.95 -0.46
N VAL A 6 -13.91 -6.73 0.52
CA VAL A 6 -13.24 -6.29 1.74
C VAL A 6 -12.05 -7.21 2.07
N PRO A 7 -10.94 -6.68 2.63
CA PRO A 7 -9.80 -7.48 3.05
C PRO A 7 -10.17 -8.52 4.13
N GLY A 8 -9.70 -9.76 3.96
CA GLY A 8 -9.66 -10.75 5.05
C GLY A 8 -8.52 -10.45 6.03
N LEU A 9 -8.50 -11.10 7.20
CA LEU A 9 -7.33 -11.01 8.10
C LEU A 9 -6.10 -11.61 7.42
N LEU A 10 -4.92 -11.04 7.71
CA LEU A 10 -3.64 -11.58 7.31
C LEU A 10 -3.48 -13.00 7.85
N ASP A 11 -3.30 -13.96 6.95
CA ASP A 11 -3.17 -15.38 7.26
C ASP A 11 -1.97 -16.01 6.52
N HIS A 12 -1.75 -17.30 6.75
CA HIS A 12 -0.68 -18.04 6.07
C HIS A 12 -0.88 -18.16 4.55
N THR A 13 -2.12 -18.05 4.06
CA THR A 13 -2.43 -18.08 2.63
C THR A 13 -1.90 -16.82 1.97
N PHE A 14 -2.23 -15.66 2.52
CA PHE A 14 -1.77 -14.36 2.04
C PHE A 14 -0.26 -14.17 2.26
N ALA A 15 0.28 -14.73 3.35
CA ALA A 15 1.73 -14.82 3.57
C ALA A 15 2.46 -15.61 2.48
N GLY A 16 1.78 -16.56 1.81
CA GLY A 16 2.32 -17.24 0.63
C GLY A 16 2.55 -16.26 -0.52
N ILE A 17 1.59 -15.38 -0.78
CA ILE A 17 1.64 -14.35 -1.83
C ILE A 17 2.80 -13.38 -1.59
N LEU A 18 2.99 -12.94 -0.34
CA LEU A 18 4.08 -12.01 0.01
C LEU A 18 5.49 -12.63 -0.12
N ARG A 19 5.60 -13.96 -0.16
CA ARG A 19 6.87 -14.69 -0.34
C ARG A 19 7.09 -15.16 -1.78
N SER A 20 6.11 -14.96 -2.65
CA SER A 20 6.23 -15.32 -4.06
C SER A 20 7.24 -14.46 -4.80
N GLN A 21 7.73 -15.01 -5.91
CA GLN A 21 8.58 -14.26 -6.83
C GLN A 21 7.71 -13.43 -7.76
N LYS A 22 8.25 -12.32 -8.30
CA LYS A 22 7.52 -11.49 -9.28
C LYS A 22 7.01 -12.30 -10.47
N ALA A 23 7.73 -13.35 -10.88
CA ALA A 23 7.29 -14.27 -11.93
C ALA A 23 5.96 -14.97 -11.64
N ASP A 24 5.66 -15.28 -10.37
CA ASP A 24 4.44 -16.00 -9.97
C ASP A 24 3.17 -15.16 -10.18
N PHE A 25 3.33 -13.83 -10.27
CA PHE A 25 2.24 -12.89 -10.53
C PHE A 25 1.94 -12.72 -12.02
N VAL A 26 2.78 -13.26 -12.91
CA VAL A 26 2.66 -13.06 -14.35
C VAL A 26 2.17 -14.34 -15.03
N ALA A 27 1.03 -14.25 -15.70
CA ALA A 27 0.50 -15.34 -16.52
C ALA A 27 0.52 -14.96 -18.01
N THR A 28 0.99 -15.89 -18.86
CA THR A 28 0.87 -15.76 -20.32
C THR A 28 -0.07 -16.83 -20.84
N THR A 29 -1.07 -16.41 -21.59
CA THR A 29 -2.09 -17.28 -22.22
C THR A 29 -2.19 -16.94 -23.71
N ASP A 30 -2.96 -17.73 -24.47
CA ASP A 30 -3.27 -17.41 -25.88
C ASP A 30 -3.96 -16.03 -26.04
N GLY A 31 -4.61 -15.54 -24.99
CA GLY A 31 -5.28 -14.24 -24.94
C GLY A 31 -4.39 -13.06 -24.53
N GLY A 32 -3.12 -13.30 -24.16
CA GLY A 32 -2.17 -12.24 -23.79
C GLY A 32 -1.43 -12.49 -22.48
N THR A 33 -0.74 -11.45 -22.00
CA THR A 33 -0.06 -11.45 -20.69
C THR A 33 -0.94 -10.75 -19.66
N PHE A 34 -0.97 -11.28 -18.44
CA PHE A 34 -1.77 -10.77 -17.34
C PHE A 34 -0.93 -10.70 -16.07
N ILE A 35 -1.14 -9.66 -15.27
CA ILE A 35 -0.57 -9.52 -13.94
C ILE A 35 -1.69 -9.78 -12.93
N ALA A 36 -1.53 -10.82 -12.13
CA ALA A 36 -2.45 -11.16 -11.05
C ALA A 36 -2.49 -10.04 -10.01
N GLN A 37 -3.70 -9.67 -9.60
CA GLN A 37 -3.95 -8.73 -8.51
C GLN A 37 -4.57 -9.53 -7.36
N HIS A 38 -4.10 -9.32 -6.14
CA HIS A 38 -4.45 -10.18 -5.01
C HIS A 38 -5.32 -9.50 -3.96
N GLY A 39 -5.59 -8.20 -4.14
CA GLY A 39 -6.20 -7.37 -3.11
C GLY A 39 -5.24 -7.13 -1.96
N ALA A 40 -5.80 -7.02 -0.76
CA ALA A 40 -5.06 -6.80 0.47
C ALA A 40 -5.54 -7.72 1.59
N ALA A 41 -4.71 -7.87 2.61
CA ALA A 41 -5.07 -8.50 3.87
C ALA A 41 -4.97 -7.48 5.02
N ARG A 42 -5.86 -7.59 6.00
CA ARG A 42 -5.91 -6.71 7.16
C ARG A 42 -4.97 -7.17 8.26
N VAL A 43 -4.28 -6.21 8.85
CA VAL A 43 -3.55 -6.35 10.11
C VAL A 43 -4.37 -5.71 11.21
N GLU A 44 -4.47 -6.37 12.37
CA GLU A 44 -5.19 -5.82 13.52
C GLU A 44 -4.46 -4.58 14.06
N THR A 45 -5.22 -3.52 14.33
CA THR A 45 -4.70 -2.22 14.77
C THR A 45 -4.77 -2.07 16.30
N THR A 46 -4.36 -3.11 17.03
CA THR A 46 -4.28 -3.04 18.49
C THR A 46 -3.35 -1.90 18.91
N ASP A 47 -3.74 -1.17 19.96
CA ASP A 47 -2.99 -0.05 20.52
C ASP A 47 -2.69 1.10 19.53
N TRP A 48 -3.56 1.33 18.55
CA TRP A 48 -3.49 2.48 17.63
C TRP A 48 -3.31 3.81 18.39
N PRO A 49 -2.23 4.57 18.17
CA PRO A 49 -1.93 5.79 18.93
C PRO A 49 -2.83 6.98 18.56
N GLY A 50 -3.65 6.85 17.52
CA GLY A 50 -4.44 7.94 16.96
C GLY A 50 -3.66 8.78 15.95
N TRP A 51 -4.39 9.50 15.09
CA TRP A 51 -3.78 10.41 14.14
C TRP A 51 -3.20 11.65 14.82
N PRO A 52 -2.12 12.23 14.26
CA PRO A 52 -1.67 13.57 14.63
C PRO A 52 -2.81 14.59 14.61
N THR A 53 -2.80 15.51 15.57
CA THR A 53 -3.81 16.58 15.69
C THR A 53 -3.13 17.95 15.74
N GLY A 54 -3.85 19.00 15.36
CA GLY A 54 -3.34 20.38 15.40
C GLY A 54 -2.31 20.72 14.31
N LEU A 55 -2.16 19.86 13.30
CA LEU A 55 -1.36 20.14 12.10
C LEU A 55 -2.18 20.95 11.09
N SER A 56 -1.50 21.84 10.37
CA SER A 56 -2.06 22.59 9.25
C SER A 56 -0.98 22.89 8.23
N ALA A 57 -1.29 22.74 6.95
CA ALA A 57 -0.43 23.11 5.84
C ALA A 57 -1.31 23.59 4.67
N ASP A 58 -0.79 24.56 3.91
CA ASP A 58 -1.44 25.03 2.67
C ASP A 58 -1.13 24.10 1.49
N ASP A 59 -0.04 23.33 1.58
CA ASP A 59 0.43 22.38 0.59
C ASP A 59 0.45 20.94 1.14
N THR A 60 0.61 19.97 0.25
CA THR A 60 0.84 18.57 0.65
C THR A 60 2.17 18.43 1.38
N ILE A 61 2.14 17.87 2.58
CA ILE A 61 3.34 17.54 3.36
C ILE A 61 3.54 16.03 3.35
N ILE A 62 4.76 15.62 2.99
CA ILE A 62 5.18 14.22 2.99
C ILE A 62 6.42 14.10 3.85
N GLU A 63 6.38 13.28 4.89
CA GLU A 63 7.55 12.92 5.67
C GLU A 63 7.94 11.47 5.41
N THR A 64 9.24 11.20 5.41
CA THR A 64 9.76 9.84 5.25
C THR A 64 10.58 9.47 6.48
N PHE A 65 10.40 8.23 6.92
CA PHE A 65 11.12 7.61 8.01
C PHE A 65 11.78 6.33 7.50
N VAL A 66 13.02 6.12 7.93
CA VAL A 66 13.71 4.84 7.77
C VAL A 66 13.47 4.04 9.04
N ALA A 67 12.87 2.87 8.89
CA ALA A 67 12.43 2.01 9.97
C ALA A 67 13.23 0.71 9.98
N GLY A 68 14.24 0.67 10.85
CA GLY A 68 15.02 -0.51 11.13
C GLY A 68 14.24 -1.56 11.92
N ALA A 69 14.95 -2.57 12.42
CA ALA A 69 14.33 -3.64 13.19
C ALA A 69 13.79 -3.17 14.56
N VAL A 70 14.38 -2.12 15.13
CA VAL A 70 14.07 -1.63 16.48
C VAL A 70 13.90 -0.12 16.57
N ASP A 71 14.35 0.62 15.56
CA ASP A 71 14.40 2.07 15.54
C ASP A 71 13.69 2.62 14.29
N VAL A 72 13.13 3.83 14.45
CA VAL A 72 12.52 4.59 13.35
C VAL A 72 13.12 5.98 13.40
N ALA A 73 13.69 6.43 12.28
CA ALA A 73 14.33 7.73 12.20
C ALA A 73 13.77 8.53 11.02
N ALA A 74 13.36 9.77 11.27
CA ALA A 74 12.96 10.69 10.22
C ALA A 74 14.14 11.03 9.30
N THR A 75 13.88 11.17 8.00
CA THR A 75 14.86 11.59 7.01
C THR A 75 14.90 13.10 6.81
N SER A 76 13.97 13.82 7.44
CA SER A 76 13.85 15.28 7.39
C SER A 76 13.89 15.87 8.80
N ASN A 77 13.93 17.20 8.89
CA ASN A 77 13.82 17.97 10.14
C ASN A 77 12.61 18.91 10.12
N ASN A 78 11.56 18.57 9.38
CA ASN A 78 10.38 19.42 9.19
C ASN A 78 9.46 19.41 10.42
N GLU A 79 9.78 20.23 11.42
CA GLU A 79 8.94 20.39 12.60
C GLU A 79 7.77 21.36 12.34
N PRO A 80 6.56 21.11 12.90
CA PRO A 80 6.24 20.08 13.90
C PRO A 80 5.84 18.71 13.32
N PHE A 81 5.85 18.53 12.00
CA PHE A 81 5.32 17.33 11.34
C PHE A 81 6.09 16.07 11.74
N VAL A 82 7.43 16.12 11.73
CA VAL A 82 8.26 14.98 12.14
C VAL A 82 7.90 14.50 13.54
N SER A 83 7.91 15.38 14.54
CA SER A 83 7.59 15.01 15.92
C SER A 83 6.16 14.50 16.07
N ALA A 84 5.20 15.03 15.30
CA ALA A 84 3.81 14.60 15.36
C ALA A 84 3.60 13.20 14.77
N TRP A 85 4.33 12.86 13.71
CA TRP A 85 4.22 11.59 13.00
C TRP A 85 5.10 10.46 13.56
N GLN A 86 6.17 10.79 14.30
CA GLN A 86 7.10 9.80 14.83
C GLN A 86 6.43 8.65 15.63
N PRO A 87 5.49 8.91 16.57
CA PRO A 87 4.91 7.83 17.38
C PRO A 87 4.09 6.82 16.55
N ILE A 88 3.41 7.29 15.50
CA ILE A 88 2.58 6.44 14.66
C ILE A 88 3.42 5.67 13.62
N ALA A 89 4.55 6.24 13.18
CA ALA A 89 5.54 5.53 12.37
C ALA A 89 6.21 4.40 13.17
N GLU A 90 6.56 4.65 14.44
CA GLU A 90 7.08 3.62 15.36
C GLU A 90 6.06 2.50 15.59
N TRP A 91 4.81 2.86 15.86
CA TRP A 91 3.72 1.89 16.00
C TRP A 91 3.56 1.04 14.73
N MET A 92 3.55 1.65 13.54
CA MET A 92 3.37 0.91 12.29
C MET A 92 4.51 -0.09 12.06
N ASN A 93 5.76 0.31 12.34
CA ASN A 93 6.91 -0.57 12.23
C ASN A 93 6.76 -1.82 13.11
N ILE A 94 6.37 -1.63 14.38
CA ILE A 94 6.20 -2.72 15.34
C ILE A 94 5.03 -3.62 14.95
N THR A 95 3.87 -3.02 14.65
CA THR A 95 2.63 -3.73 14.34
C THR A 95 2.76 -4.56 13.08
N VAL A 96 3.28 -3.99 11.98
CA VAL A 96 3.46 -4.71 10.71
C VAL A 96 4.49 -5.82 10.85
N ARG A 97 5.65 -5.57 11.47
CA ARG A 97 6.67 -6.60 11.68
C ARG A 97 6.15 -7.76 12.53
N SER A 98 5.39 -7.46 13.58
CA SER A 98 4.82 -8.49 14.46
C SER A 98 3.78 -9.34 13.72
N ALA A 99 2.83 -8.69 13.05
CA ALA A 99 1.78 -9.39 12.30
C ALA A 99 2.34 -10.27 11.16
N LEU A 100 3.36 -9.78 10.45
CA LEU A 100 4.05 -10.57 9.43
C LEU A 100 4.82 -11.74 10.05
N ALA A 101 5.49 -11.53 11.18
CA ALA A 101 6.22 -12.59 11.88
C ALA A 101 5.28 -13.73 12.33
N ASP A 102 4.09 -13.41 12.82
CA ASP A 102 3.07 -14.38 13.25
C ASP A 102 2.64 -15.32 12.11
N VAL A 103 2.65 -14.83 10.87
CA VAL A 103 2.34 -15.63 9.67
C VAL A 103 3.57 -16.17 8.96
N GLY A 104 4.76 -15.97 9.52
CA GLY A 104 6.04 -16.51 9.02
C GLY A 104 6.70 -15.69 7.91
N VAL A 105 6.38 -14.40 7.81
CA VAL A 105 7.00 -13.45 6.87
C VAL A 105 7.95 -12.54 7.64
N GLN A 106 9.20 -12.43 7.18
CA GLN A 106 10.18 -11.52 7.76
C GLN A 106 10.58 -10.45 6.74
N LEU A 107 10.89 -9.24 7.21
CA LEU A 107 11.37 -8.15 6.36
C LEU A 107 12.90 -8.17 6.27
N ARG A 108 13.45 -7.97 5.08
CA ARG A 108 14.88 -8.17 4.75
C ARG A 108 15.81 -7.05 5.19
N ALA A 109 15.28 -5.84 5.35
CA ALA A 109 16.06 -4.64 5.61
C ALA A 109 15.24 -3.60 6.39
N ASP A 110 15.74 -2.37 6.37
CA ASP A 110 14.98 -1.18 6.75
C ASP A 110 13.75 -1.05 5.85
N ALA A 111 12.63 -0.71 6.46
CA ALA A 111 11.44 -0.29 5.76
C ALA A 111 11.46 1.22 5.57
N TYR A 112 10.76 1.71 4.56
CA TYR A 112 10.48 3.13 4.40
C TYR A 112 9.04 3.38 4.79
N ILE A 113 8.83 4.25 5.77
CA ILE A 113 7.50 4.70 6.19
C ILE A 113 7.32 6.11 5.70
N THR A 114 6.35 6.33 4.84
CA THR A 114 5.97 7.63 4.32
C THR A 114 4.66 8.06 4.98
N THR A 115 4.64 9.26 5.55
CA THR A 115 3.42 9.90 6.03
C THR A 115 3.00 10.95 5.01
N SER A 116 1.69 11.13 4.85
CA SER A 116 1.14 12.18 4.01
C SER A 116 0.08 12.95 4.80
N PHE A 117 0.20 14.27 4.79
CA PHE A 117 -0.84 15.21 5.22
C PHE A 117 -1.22 16.04 3.98
N THR A 118 -2.33 15.68 3.35
CA THR A 118 -2.74 16.22 2.06
C THR A 118 -4.03 17.02 2.23
N PRO A 119 -4.09 18.30 1.81
CA PRO A 119 -5.34 19.04 1.77
C PRO A 119 -6.43 18.29 0.99
N THR A 120 -7.65 18.29 1.52
CA THR A 120 -8.75 17.47 0.99
C THR A 120 -9.19 17.89 -0.43
N ASP A 121 -8.97 19.14 -0.80
CA ASP A 121 -9.22 19.66 -2.15
C ASP A 121 -8.17 19.20 -3.18
N VAL A 122 -7.03 18.68 -2.73
CA VAL A 122 -5.94 18.12 -3.55
C VAL A 122 -5.96 16.58 -3.54
N LEU A 123 -7.06 15.97 -3.06
CA LEU A 123 -7.14 14.54 -2.77
C LEU A 123 -6.63 13.60 -3.87
N GLU A 124 -5.96 12.55 -3.41
CA GLU A 124 -5.53 11.43 -4.21
C GLU A 124 -6.68 10.54 -4.66
N GLY A 125 -6.61 10.15 -5.92
CA GLY A 125 -7.56 9.26 -6.55
C GLY A 125 -7.01 8.51 -7.77
N ILE A 126 -5.71 8.65 -7.98
CA ILE A 126 -5.02 8.22 -9.17
C ILE A 126 -4.52 6.81 -8.92
N ALA A 127 -4.92 5.90 -9.79
CA ALA A 127 -4.43 4.54 -9.78
C ALA A 127 -2.93 4.55 -10.09
N HIS A 128 -2.15 3.93 -9.21
CA HIS A 128 -0.71 3.80 -9.35
C HIS A 128 -0.22 2.45 -8.82
N LEU A 129 1.07 2.21 -8.99
CA LEU A 129 1.79 1.07 -8.45
C LEU A 129 3.08 1.56 -7.79
N ASP A 130 3.52 0.87 -6.75
CA ASP A 130 4.67 1.26 -5.95
C ASP A 130 5.99 0.62 -6.42
N ASP A 131 5.95 -0.53 -7.12
CA ASP A 131 7.11 -1.19 -7.74
C ASP A 131 6.77 -1.54 -9.18
N ASP A 132 7.42 -0.82 -10.10
CA ASP A 132 7.26 -0.98 -11.53
C ASP A 132 8.34 -1.84 -12.16
N GLN A 133 9.33 -2.36 -11.45
CA GLN A 133 10.44 -3.10 -12.08
C GLN A 133 10.17 -4.60 -12.11
N PHE A 134 10.09 -5.19 -13.31
CA PHE A 134 9.94 -6.64 -13.45
C PHE A 134 11.28 -7.36 -13.54
N VAL A 135 11.76 -7.89 -12.42
CA VAL A 135 12.85 -8.87 -12.38
C VAL A 135 12.28 -10.21 -11.91
N PRO A 136 12.13 -11.22 -12.80
CA PRO A 136 11.33 -12.41 -12.52
C PRO A 136 11.68 -13.16 -11.23
N ALA A 137 12.98 -13.24 -10.91
CA ALA A 137 13.50 -13.99 -9.77
C ALA A 137 13.55 -13.18 -8.46
N GLU A 138 13.20 -11.90 -8.48
CA GLU A 138 13.10 -11.10 -7.25
C GLU A 138 11.84 -11.48 -6.48
N SER A 139 11.95 -11.49 -5.15
CA SER A 139 10.79 -11.52 -4.27
C SER A 139 9.93 -10.28 -4.50
N VAL A 140 8.62 -10.41 -4.29
CA VAL A 140 7.80 -9.22 -4.13
C VAL A 140 8.17 -8.51 -2.82
N SER A 141 8.29 -7.19 -2.87
CA SER A 141 8.23 -6.36 -1.68
C SER A 141 6.79 -6.26 -1.20
N MET A 142 6.59 -5.70 -0.01
CA MET A 142 5.29 -5.53 0.60
C MET A 142 4.99 -4.04 0.81
N VAL A 143 3.72 -3.68 0.73
CA VAL A 143 3.20 -2.36 1.08
C VAL A 143 2.15 -2.51 2.16
N ALA A 144 2.23 -1.70 3.21
CA ALA A 144 1.23 -1.58 4.25
C ALA A 144 0.69 -0.15 4.24
N ILE A 145 -0.63 0.01 4.33
CA ILE A 145 -1.27 1.34 4.29
C ILE A 145 -2.37 1.41 5.35
N VAL A 146 -2.47 2.55 6.02
CA VAL A 146 -3.63 2.96 6.83
C VAL A 146 -3.96 4.42 6.52
N GLY A 147 -5.25 4.76 6.44
CA GLY A 147 -5.72 6.11 6.16
C GLY A 147 -6.85 6.54 7.10
N GLU A 148 -6.89 7.83 7.45
CA GLU A 148 -7.75 8.38 8.51
C GLU A 148 -9.24 8.32 8.18
N HIS A 149 -9.61 8.86 7.02
CA HIS A 149 -11.02 8.97 6.63
C HIS A 149 -11.49 7.77 5.81
N ALA A 150 -10.55 7.12 5.13
CA ALA A 150 -10.74 5.88 4.38
C ALA A 150 -9.38 5.25 4.01
N GLY A 151 -9.35 3.92 3.99
CA GLY A 151 -8.23 3.12 3.55
C GLY A 151 -8.07 3.06 2.02
N PRO A 152 -7.05 2.36 1.52
CA PRO A 152 -6.80 2.24 0.08
C PRO A 152 -7.85 1.35 -0.60
N ARG A 153 -7.98 1.54 -1.92
CA ARG A 153 -8.64 0.60 -2.82
C ARG A 153 -7.56 -0.22 -3.50
N VAL A 154 -7.71 -1.53 -3.54
CA VAL A 154 -6.68 -2.44 -4.07
C VAL A 154 -7.33 -3.42 -5.04
N ALA A 155 -6.81 -3.50 -6.27
CA ALA A 155 -7.37 -4.35 -7.32
C ALA A 155 -7.32 -5.84 -6.92
N THR A 156 -8.35 -6.59 -7.29
CA THR A 156 -8.50 -8.03 -6.95
C THR A 156 -8.62 -8.93 -8.16
N THR A 157 -8.73 -8.37 -9.37
CA THR A 157 -8.83 -9.11 -10.62
C THR A 157 -7.58 -8.92 -11.47
N ALA A 158 -7.12 -9.98 -12.13
CA ALA A 158 -5.95 -9.94 -13.00
C ALA A 158 -6.11 -8.90 -14.12
N LEU A 159 -5.07 -8.13 -14.36
CA LEU A 159 -5.07 -7.04 -15.35
C LEU A 159 -4.24 -7.44 -16.57
N GLY A 160 -4.82 -7.21 -17.75
CA GLY A 160 -4.11 -7.40 -19.01
C GLY A 160 -2.90 -6.47 -19.09
N HIS A 161 -1.82 -6.95 -19.67
CA HIS A 161 -0.60 -6.19 -19.86
C HIS A 161 0.03 -6.56 -21.21
N PRO A 162 0.71 -5.63 -21.91
CA PRO A 162 1.59 -6.00 -23.01
C PRO A 162 2.60 -7.10 -22.59
N PRO A 163 3.16 -7.87 -23.51
CA PRO A 163 4.17 -8.88 -23.17
C PRO A 163 5.30 -8.28 -22.32
N LEU A 164 5.49 -8.85 -21.11
CA LEU A 164 6.50 -8.39 -20.18
C LEU A 164 7.89 -8.84 -20.61
N ARG A 165 8.83 -7.90 -20.52
CA ARG A 165 10.25 -8.18 -20.75
C ARG A 165 10.97 -8.22 -19.41
N PRO A 166 11.90 -9.18 -19.19
CA PRO A 166 12.75 -9.15 -18.00
C PRO A 166 13.49 -7.81 -17.89
N MET A 167 13.59 -7.31 -16.66
CA MET A 167 14.21 -6.03 -16.31
C MET A 167 13.55 -4.82 -17.00
N ALA A 168 12.23 -4.88 -17.23
CA ALA A 168 11.48 -3.79 -17.84
C ALA A 168 10.45 -3.19 -16.85
N PRO A 169 10.08 -1.91 -17.04
CA PRO A 169 9.02 -1.29 -16.27
C PRO A 169 7.64 -1.88 -16.61
N ILE A 170 6.80 -2.01 -15.59
CA ILE A 170 5.37 -2.32 -15.66
C ILE A 170 4.63 -1.04 -15.94
N MET A 171 3.82 -1.03 -17.01
CA MET A 171 3.05 0.13 -17.40
C MET A 171 1.66 -0.32 -17.84
N PHE A 172 0.68 -0.11 -16.96
CA PHE A 172 -0.72 -0.21 -17.36
C PHE A 172 -1.12 0.99 -18.22
N GLU A 173 -2.01 0.75 -19.18
CA GLU A 173 -2.52 1.81 -20.05
C GLU A 173 -3.36 2.81 -19.24
N ALA A 174 -3.46 4.04 -19.73
CA ALA A 174 -4.27 5.08 -19.09
C ALA A 174 -5.72 4.61 -18.86
N ALA A 175 -6.34 3.95 -19.84
CA ALA A 175 -7.69 3.43 -19.73
C ALA A 175 -7.86 2.43 -18.57
N GLN A 176 -6.86 1.60 -18.27
CA GLN A 176 -6.93 0.64 -17.16
C GLN A 176 -6.83 1.37 -15.81
N ARG A 177 -5.93 2.35 -15.71
CA ARG A 177 -5.77 3.18 -14.51
C ARG A 177 -7.03 4.02 -14.25
N ASP A 178 -7.57 4.63 -15.29
CA ASP A 178 -8.80 5.43 -15.23
C ASP A 178 -10.00 4.55 -14.87
N GLY A 179 -10.11 3.36 -15.49
CA GLY A 179 -11.15 2.38 -15.15
C GLY A 179 -11.09 1.96 -13.68
N PHE A 180 -9.90 1.67 -13.14
CA PHE A 180 -9.75 1.39 -11.72
C PHE A 180 -10.10 2.61 -10.83
N ALA A 181 -9.64 3.81 -11.18
CA ALA A 181 -9.98 5.03 -10.45
C ALA A 181 -11.49 5.29 -10.40
N ASN A 182 -12.21 4.90 -11.46
CA ASN A 182 -13.66 5.02 -11.63
C ASN A 182 -14.45 3.81 -11.11
N ASN A 183 -13.82 2.87 -10.40
CA ASN A 183 -14.44 1.65 -9.84
C ASN A 183 -15.01 0.68 -10.90
N GLU A 184 -14.45 0.67 -12.12
CA GLU A 184 -14.82 -0.27 -13.19
C GLU A 184 -14.02 -1.58 -13.14
N THR A 185 -12.97 -1.61 -12.32
CA THR A 185 -12.15 -2.81 -12.04
C THR A 185 -12.46 -3.30 -10.65
N ASP A 186 -12.64 -4.61 -10.49
CA ASP A 186 -12.89 -5.23 -9.18
C ASP A 186 -11.76 -4.93 -8.19
N HIS A 187 -12.16 -4.60 -6.96
CA HIS A 187 -11.24 -4.19 -5.91
C HIS A 187 -11.84 -4.45 -4.53
N CYS A 188 -10.96 -4.57 -3.54
CA CYS A 188 -11.36 -4.50 -2.14
C CYS A 188 -11.25 -3.06 -1.63
N LEU A 189 -12.23 -2.66 -0.81
CA LEU A 189 -12.26 -1.38 -0.12
C LEU A 189 -11.83 -1.58 1.34
N CYS A 190 -10.81 -0.85 1.76
CA CYS A 190 -10.33 -0.88 3.14
C CYS A 190 -10.99 0.25 3.93
N ALA A 191 -11.42 -0.05 5.15
CA ALA A 191 -12.10 0.95 5.99
C ALA A 191 -11.13 2.04 6.50
N ALA A 192 -11.69 3.11 7.07
CA ALA A 192 -10.92 4.08 7.85
C ALA A 192 -10.22 3.38 9.02
N ASP A 193 -9.00 3.81 9.34
CA ASP A 193 -8.16 3.25 10.42
C ASP A 193 -7.86 1.74 10.29
N GLU A 194 -8.13 1.15 9.12
CA GLU A 194 -7.82 -0.23 8.83
C GLU A 194 -6.43 -0.34 8.20
N LEU A 195 -5.49 -0.94 8.92
CA LEU A 195 -4.16 -1.25 8.41
C LEU A 195 -4.24 -2.48 7.51
N VAL A 196 -3.83 -2.34 6.26
CA VAL A 196 -3.83 -3.43 5.29
C VAL A 196 -2.47 -3.60 4.64
N VAL A 197 -2.17 -4.83 4.22
CA VAL A 197 -0.93 -5.23 3.54
C VAL A 197 -1.21 -5.86 2.19
N PHE A 198 -0.37 -5.60 1.20
CA PHE A 198 -0.46 -6.17 -0.14
C PHE A 198 0.93 -6.27 -0.80
N PRO A 199 1.10 -7.16 -1.80
CA PRO A 199 2.36 -7.25 -2.56
C PRO A 199 2.59 -5.97 -3.39
N GLN A 200 3.80 -5.44 -3.40
CA GLN A 200 4.13 -4.18 -4.06
C GLN A 200 4.13 -4.27 -5.59
N PHE A 201 4.60 -5.41 -6.13
CA PHE A 201 4.87 -5.58 -7.56
C PHE A 201 3.59 -5.60 -8.39
N GLY A 202 3.46 -4.65 -9.31
CA GLY A 202 2.36 -4.60 -10.28
C GLY A 202 0.96 -4.48 -9.68
N GLN A 203 0.84 -4.30 -8.36
CA GLN A 203 -0.42 -4.22 -7.64
C GLN A 203 -0.99 -2.81 -7.77
N LEU A 204 -2.08 -2.70 -8.52
CA LEU A 204 -2.79 -1.45 -8.71
C LEU A 204 -3.54 -1.08 -7.43
N HIS A 205 -3.26 0.12 -6.93
CA HIS A 205 -3.94 0.68 -5.78
C HIS A 205 -4.11 2.19 -5.96
N ALA A 206 -5.03 2.74 -5.19
CA ALA A 206 -5.29 4.17 -5.20
C ALA A 206 -5.76 4.62 -3.83
N GLY A 207 -5.47 5.89 -3.51
CA GLY A 207 -6.26 6.61 -2.53
C GLY A 207 -7.76 6.59 -2.90
N PRO A 208 -8.65 6.72 -1.92
CA PRO A 208 -10.06 6.96 -2.14
C PRO A 208 -10.23 8.30 -2.88
N SER A 209 -10.58 8.25 -4.17
CA SER A 209 -10.96 9.41 -5.01
C SER A 209 -12.37 9.92 -4.66
N SER A 210 -12.79 9.70 -3.43
CA SER A 210 -14.15 9.79 -2.90
C SER A 210 -14.80 11.18 -2.89
N ALA A 211 -15.91 11.41 -3.59
CA ALA A 211 -16.86 12.45 -3.15
C ALA A 211 -17.30 12.24 -1.67
N HIS A 212 -17.24 11.00 -1.18
CA HIS A 212 -17.53 10.66 0.22
C HIS A 212 -16.44 11.11 1.22
N VAL A 213 -15.18 11.34 0.80
CA VAL A 213 -14.12 11.90 1.67
C VAL A 213 -13.93 13.41 1.53
N ALA A 214 -14.50 14.03 0.49
CA ALA A 214 -14.43 15.49 0.29
C ALA A 214 -14.92 16.32 1.49
N ASN A 215 -15.77 15.72 2.35
CA ASN A 215 -16.32 16.35 3.54
C ASN A 215 -15.73 15.80 4.86
N ALA A 216 -14.74 14.90 4.81
CA ALA A 216 -14.26 14.18 5.98
C ALA A 216 -13.28 15.00 6.85
N GLY A 217 -12.75 16.09 6.34
CA GLY A 217 -11.87 17.02 7.06
C GLY A 217 -11.17 17.98 6.11
N PRO A 218 -10.42 18.97 6.63
CA PRO A 218 -9.64 19.89 5.81
C PRO A 218 -8.42 19.23 5.16
N ALA A 219 -7.91 18.14 5.76
CA ALA A 219 -6.83 17.35 5.23
C ALA A 219 -7.07 15.86 5.47
N ARG A 220 -6.44 15.03 4.63
CA ARG A 220 -6.37 13.58 4.76
C ARG A 220 -4.98 13.17 5.24
N GLN A 221 -5.00 12.26 6.19
CA GLN A 221 -3.81 11.62 6.74
C GLN A 221 -3.66 10.19 6.20
N LEU A 222 -2.45 9.87 5.73
CA LEU A 222 -2.09 8.56 5.20
C LEU A 222 -0.74 8.14 5.75
N LEU A 223 -0.60 6.85 6.08
CA LEU A 223 0.66 6.25 6.48
C LEU A 223 0.93 5.01 5.63
N VAL A 224 2.09 4.96 5.00
CA VAL A 224 2.48 3.91 4.04
C VAL A 224 3.84 3.34 4.42
N MET A 225 3.94 2.05 4.70
CA MET A 225 5.21 1.35 4.92
C MET A 225 5.52 0.46 3.72
N ARG A 226 6.75 0.55 3.21
CA ARG A 226 7.26 -0.28 2.12
C ARG A 226 8.49 -1.03 2.59
N ALA A 227 8.55 -2.34 2.32
CA ALA A 227 9.67 -3.16 2.75
C ALA A 227 9.89 -4.37 1.84
N PRO A 228 11.15 -4.73 1.54
CA PRO A 228 11.45 -6.02 0.93
C PRO A 228 11.19 -7.16 1.92
N VAL A 229 10.60 -8.26 1.42
CA VAL A 229 10.39 -9.48 2.20
C VAL A 229 11.62 -10.40 2.08
N LEU A 230 11.95 -11.13 3.14
CA LEU A 230 12.93 -12.21 3.10
C LEU A 230 12.32 -13.42 2.40
N SER A 231 12.84 -13.72 1.21
CA SER A 231 12.57 -14.94 0.44
C SER A 231 13.21 -16.17 1.08
#